data_AF-A0A7C3QZ16-F1
#
_entry.id   AF-A0A7C3QZ16-F1
#
_cell.length_a   1.000
_cell.length_b   1.000
_cell.length_c   1.000
_cell.angle_alpha   90.00
_cell.angle_beta   90.00
_cell.angle_gamma   90.00
#
_symmetry.space_group_name_H-M   'P 1'
#
loop_
_entity.id
_entity.type
_entity.pdbx_description
1 polymer ?
#
loop_
_entity_poly.entity_id
_entity_poly.type
_entity_poly.pdbx_seq_one_letter_code
_entity_poly.pdbx_strand_id
1 'polypeptide(L)' 'MIVIEKLQSVFRKNPVIHKENEFIISTSFGIAEYGTDGLTIESLLEVADKRMYEYKKSIHASR' A
#
# COMPACT_ATOMS: atom_id res chain seq x y z
N MET A 1 -1.09 2.21 -11.00
CA MET A 1 0.26 2.84 -10.92
C MET A 1 1.27 1.71 -10.81
N ILE A 2 2.20 1.59 -11.77
CA ILE A 2 3.00 0.35 -11.99
C ILE A 2 3.74 -0.13 -10.73
N VAL A 3 4.22 0.77 -9.88
CA VAL A 3 4.95 0.41 -8.64
C VAL A 3 4.06 -0.30 -7.63
N ILE A 4 2.83 0.19 -7.40
CA ILE A 4 1.88 -0.43 -6.45
C ILE A 4 1.48 -1.82 -6.94
N GLU A 5 1.17 -1.95 -8.23
CA GLU A 5 0.77 -3.24 -8.83
C GLU A 5 1.89 -4.28 -8.69
N LYS A 6 3.15 -3.87 -8.91
CA LYS A 6 4.32 -4.72 -8.70
C LYS A 6 4.46 -5.15 -7.24
N LEU A 7 4.36 -4.22 -6.28
CA LEU A 7 4.44 -4.54 -4.86
C LEU A 7 3.33 -5.52 -4.43
N GLN A 8 2.10 -5.28 -4.85
CA GLN A 8 0.99 -6.20 -4.55
C GLN A 8 1.19 -7.57 -5.16
N SER A 9 1.76 -7.66 -6.37
CA SER A 9 2.07 -8.94 -6.99
C SER A 9 3.10 -9.73 -6.19
N VAL A 10 4.05 -9.09 -5.51
CA VAL A 10 5.04 -9.78 -4.67
C VAL A 10 4.34 -10.47 -3.50
N PHE A 11 3.47 -9.78 -2.77
CA PHE A 11 2.76 -10.36 -1.63
C PHE A 11 1.74 -11.44 -2.03
N ARG A 12 1.11 -11.31 -3.20
CA ARG A 12 0.19 -12.35 -3.72
C ARG A 12 0.89 -13.62 -4.18
N LYS A 13 2.11 -13.51 -4.74
CA LYS A 13 2.87 -14.65 -5.27
C LYS A 13 3.74 -15.35 -4.23
N ASN A 14 3.99 -14.69 -3.10
CA ASN A 14 4.84 -15.18 -2.03
C ASN A 14 4.04 -15.24 -0.73
N PRO A 15 3.20 -16.28 -0.56
CA PRO A 15 2.47 -16.46 0.68
C PRO A 15 3.42 -16.69 1.85
N VAL A 16 3.01 -16.26 3.03
CA VAL A 16 3.79 -16.49 4.25
C VAL A 16 3.46 -17.88 4.78
N ILE A 17 4.47 -18.73 4.94
CA ILE A 17 4.32 -20.11 5.43
C ILE A 17 4.75 -20.16 6.91
N HIS A 18 3.86 -20.62 7.79
CA HIS A 18 4.17 -20.83 9.21
C HIS A 18 3.50 -22.10 9.75
N LYS A 19 4.31 -23.06 10.21
CA LYS A 19 3.85 -24.33 10.83
C LYS A 19 2.74 -24.99 9.99
N GLU A 20 3.04 -25.27 8.73
CA GLU A 20 2.12 -25.89 7.74
C GLU A 20 0.93 -25.03 7.29
N ASN A 21 0.76 -23.83 7.83
CA ASN A 21 -0.29 -22.91 7.40
C ASN A 21 0.24 -21.92 6.37
N GLU A 22 -0.58 -21.66 5.35
CA GLU A 22 -0.33 -20.66 4.32
C GLU A 22 -1.18 -19.40 4.59
N PHE A 23 -0.51 -18.25 4.64
CA PHE A 23 -1.15 -16.95 4.85
C PHE A 23 -0.98 -16.06 3.62
N ILE A 24 -2.11 -15.73 2.98
CA ILE A 24 -2.16 -14.72 1.92
C ILE A 24 -2.31 -13.35 2.56
N ILE A 25 -1.31 -12.48 2.37
CA ILE A 25 -1.29 -11.15 2.96
C ILE A 25 -1.70 -10.10 1.93
N SER A 26 -2.63 -9.23 2.30
CA SER A 26 -2.96 -8.02 1.55
C SER A 26 -2.41 -6.78 2.25
N THR A 27 -1.90 -5.83 1.48
CA THR A 27 -1.34 -4.58 2.00
C THR A 27 -2.02 -3.36 1.39
N SER A 28 -2.02 -2.25 2.13
CA SER A 28 -2.50 -0.94 1.67
C SER A 28 -1.31 -0.01 1.49
N PHE A 29 -1.31 0.79 0.43
CA PHE A 29 -0.22 1.70 0.10
C PHE A 29 -0.74 3.11 -0.12
N GLY A 30 0.03 4.09 0.31
CA GLY A 30 -0.12 5.48 -0.08
C GLY A 30 1.22 5.99 -0.57
N ILE A 31 1.19 6.79 -1.63
CA ILE A 31 2.39 7.29 -2.31
C ILE A 31 2.25 8.79 -2.43
N ALA A 32 3.35 9.50 -2.20
CA ALA A 32 3.50 10.90 -2.49
C ALA A 32 4.75 11.12 -3.35
N GLU A 33 4.70 12.12 -4.21
CA GLU A 33 5.77 12.47 -5.16
C GLU A 33 6.30 13.89 -4.87
N TYR A 34 7.60 14.02 -4.66
CA TYR A 34 8.25 15.31 -4.47
C TYR A 34 8.09 16.20 -5.70
N GLY A 35 7.79 17.48 -5.49
CA GLY A 35 7.54 18.45 -6.57
C GLY A 35 6.09 18.46 -7.07
N THR A 36 5.37 17.34 -6.93
CA THR A 36 3.96 17.21 -7.31
C THR A 36 3.04 17.35 -6.10
N ASP A 37 3.32 16.59 -5.04
CA ASP A 37 2.48 16.48 -3.83
C ASP A 37 2.98 17.35 -2.67
N GLY A 38 4.19 17.90 -2.81
CA GLY A 38 4.81 18.71 -1.77
C GLY A 38 6.30 18.95 -2.02
N LEU A 39 6.85 19.92 -1.31
CA LEU A 39 8.27 20.27 -1.38
C LEU A 39 9.02 19.98 -0.07
N THR A 40 8.31 19.51 0.96
CA THR A 40 8.91 19.14 2.25
C THR A 40 8.60 17.70 2.58
N ILE A 41 9.46 17.07 3.39
CA ILE A 41 9.27 15.67 3.81
C ILE A 41 7.95 15.54 4.58
N GLU A 42 7.63 16.50 5.44
CA GLU A 42 6.41 16.52 6.25
C GLU A 42 5.17 16.49 5.34
N SER A 43 5.12 17.35 4.32
CA SER A 43 4.00 17.39 3.37
C SER A 43 3.83 16.08 2.61
N LEU A 44 4.94 15.45 2.19
CA LEU A 44 4.91 14.19 1.47
C LEU A 44 4.44 13.02 2.36
N LEU A 45 4.88 13.01 3.63
CA LEU A 45 4.45 12.00 4.60
C LEU A 45 2.95 12.10 4.89
N GLU A 46 2.44 13.32 5.09
CA GLU A 46 1.00 13.56 5.32
C GLU A 46 0.16 13.08 4.12
N VAL A 47 0.59 13.40 2.89
CA VAL A 47 -0.12 12.96 1.68
C VAL A 47 -0.08 11.44 1.52
N ALA A 48 1.08 10.82 1.75
CA ALA A 48 1.23 9.37 1.66
C ALA A 48 0.36 8.66 2.70
N ASP A 49 0.34 9.14 3.96
CA ASP A 49 -0.49 8.54 5.02
C ASP A 49 -1.99 8.65 4.70
N LYS A 50 -2.43 9.84 4.29
CA LYS A 50 -3.83 10.07 3.89
C LYS A 50 -4.26 9.13 2.76
N ARG A 51 -3.45 9.01 1.69
CA ARG A 51 -3.76 8.13 0.55
C ARG A 51 -3.76 6.66 0.95
N MET A 52 -2.87 6.24 1.86
CA MET A 52 -2.88 4.88 2.40
C MET A 52 -4.20 4.60 3.13
N TYR A 53 -4.66 5.54 3.95
CA TYR A 53 -5.90 5.40 4.69
C TYR A 53 -7.13 5.37 3.77
N GLU A 54 -7.18 6.22 2.74
CA GLU A 54 -8.21 6.20 1.70
C GLU A 54 -8.22 4.87 0.94
N TYR A 55 -7.03 4.37 0.57
CA TYR A 55 -6.90 3.08 -0.09
C TYR A 55 -7.41 1.94 0.82
N LYS A 56 -7.01 1.94 2.10
CA LYS A 56 -7.48 0.97 3.10
C LYS A 56 -9.01 0.99 3.20
N LYS A 57 -9.63 2.16 3.25
CA LYS A 57 -11.09 2.32 3.26
C LYS A 57 -11.74 1.74 2.01
N SER A 58 -11.19 2.00 0.82
CA SER A 58 -11.75 1.49 -0.44
C SER A 58 -11.79 -0.05 -0.49
N ILE A 59 -10.77 -0.71 0.07
CA ILE A 59 -10.74 -2.18 0.17
C ILE A 59 -11.81 -2.69 1.16
N HIS A 60 -11.98 -2.02 2.29
CA HIS A 60 -12.92 -2.48 3.32
C HIS A 60 -14.38 -2.19 2.94
N ALA A 61 -14.66 -1.13 2.19
CA ALA A 61 -15.99 -0.83 1.68
C ALA A 61 -16.43 -1.77 0.53
N SER A 62 -15.48 -2.48 -0.08
CA SER A 62 -15.71 -3.43 -1.19
C SER A 62 -15.85 -4.88 -0.72
N ARG A 63 -15.90 -5.14 0.60
CA ARG A 63 -16.10 -6.44 1.24
C ARG A 63 -17.46 -6.47 1.93
#